data_AF-A0A061NAB7-F1
#
_entry.id   AF-A0A061NAB7-F1
#
_cell.length_a   1.000
_cell.length_b   1.000
_cell.length_c   1.000
_cell.angle_alpha   90.00
_cell.angle_beta   90.00
_cell.angle_gamma   90.00
#
_symmetry.space_group_name_H-M   'P 1'
#
loop_
_entity.id
_entity.type
_entity.pdbx_description
1 polymer ?
#
loop_
_entity_poly.entity_id
_entity_poly.type
_entity_poly.pdbx_seq_one_letter_code
_entity_poly.pdbx_strand_id
1 'polypeptide(L)' 'MRFFTVNEIHKMFVENGFEFEAFQYIPLVQGNQVQLLERLKAVGSEFGIDTTTLVERGSAYQYVMRARKI' A
#
# COMPACT_ATOMS: atom_id res chain seq x y z
N MET A 1 -7.27 -4.79 17.76
CA MET A 1 -6.54 -3.95 16.79
C MET A 1 -6.60 -4.65 15.44
N ARG A 2 -6.98 -3.97 14.35
CA ARG A 2 -6.99 -4.53 12.98
C ARG A 2 -5.91 -3.85 12.17
N PHE A 3 -5.25 -4.59 11.28
CA PHE A 3 -4.24 -4.09 10.35
C PHE A 3 -4.75 -4.31 8.92
N PHE A 4 -4.47 -3.35 8.04
CA PHE A 4 -4.88 -3.40 6.65
C PHE A 4 -3.76 -2.92 5.74
N THR A 5 -3.47 -3.70 4.72
CA THR A 5 -2.80 -3.27 3.50
C THR A 5 -3.79 -2.49 2.64
N VAL A 6 -3.30 -1.64 1.72
CA VAL A 6 -4.18 -0.93 0.78
C VAL A 6 -5.09 -1.87 -0.03
N ASN A 7 -4.66 -3.11 -0.31
CA ASN A 7 -5.52 -4.07 -1.01
C ASN A 7 -6.69 -4.52 -0.14
N GLU A 8 -6.47 -4.69 1.16
CA GLU A 8 -7.52 -5.05 2.11
C GLU A 8 -8.48 -3.88 2.33
N ILE A 9 -7.98 -2.63 2.36
CA ILE A 9 -8.85 -1.44 2.38
C ILE A 9 -9.70 -1.40 1.12
N HIS A 10 -9.10 -1.64 -0.06
CA HIS A 10 -9.84 -1.66 -1.33
C HIS A 10 -10.96 -2.72 -1.31
N LYS A 11 -10.64 -3.96 -0.94
CA LYS A 11 -11.62 -5.04 -0.81
C LYS A 11 -12.75 -4.67 0.15
N MET A 12 -12.41 -4.15 1.32
CA MET A 12 -13.39 -3.78 2.35
C MET A 12 -14.44 -2.79 1.83
N PHE A 13 -14.05 -1.76 1.10
CA PHE A 13 -15.02 -0.77 0.58
C PHE A 13 -15.86 -1.33 -0.56
N VAL A 14 -15.26 -2.06 -1.51
CA VAL A 14 -15.99 -2.66 -2.64
C VAL A 14 -17.02 -3.67 -2.14
N GLU A 15 -16.65 -4.52 -1.19
CA GLU A 15 -17.57 -5.50 -0.57
C GLU A 15 -18.74 -4.84 0.18
N ASN A 16 -18.59 -3.56 0.56
CA ASN A 16 -19.64 -2.78 1.22
C ASN A 16 -20.39 -1.84 0.27
N GLY A 17 -20.26 -2.02 -1.05
CA GLY A 17 -21.00 -1.26 -2.05
C GLY A 17 -20.48 0.16 -2.26
N PHE A 18 -19.18 0.38 -2.08
CA PHE A 18 -18.53 1.65 -2.39
C PHE A 18 -17.68 1.55 -3.65
N GLU A 19 -17.68 2.62 -4.44
CA GLU A 19 -16.77 2.86 -5.56
C GLU A 19 -15.70 3.87 -5.14
N PHE A 20 -14.45 3.65 -5.55
CA PHE A 20 -13.35 4.58 -5.26
C PHE A 20 -13.26 5.68 -6.30
N GLU A 21 -13.27 6.94 -5.86
CA GLU A 21 -13.16 8.11 -6.73
C GLU A 21 -11.73 8.66 -6.77
N ALA A 22 -11.05 8.65 -5.62
CA ALA A 22 -9.69 9.15 -5.51
C ALA A 22 -8.90 8.39 -4.46
N PHE A 23 -7.61 8.26 -4.73
CA PHE A 23 -6.64 7.61 -3.85
C PHE A 23 -5.42 8.51 -3.72
N GLN A 24 -5.05 8.84 -2.49
CA GLN A 24 -3.84 9.58 -2.19
C GLN A 24 -2.97 8.79 -1.22
N TYR A 25 -1.69 8.76 -1.57
CA TYR A 25 -0.62 8.16 -0.81
C TYR A 25 0.17 9.25 -0.08
N ILE A 26 0.36 9.09 1.24
CA ILE A 26 1.17 9.99 2.06
C ILE A 26 2.45 9.24 2.50
N PRO A 27 3.59 9.49 1.84
CA PRO A 27 4.85 8.89 2.22
C PRO A 27 5.38 9.49 3.52
N LEU A 28 6.06 8.66 4.32
CA LEU A 28 7.07 9.14 5.27
C LEU A 28 8.43 8.68 4.75
N VAL A 29 9.14 9.57 4.05
CA VAL A 29 10.42 9.23 3.45
C VAL A 29 11.56 9.53 4.43
N GLN A 30 12.19 8.47 4.93
CA GLN A 30 13.49 8.54 5.59
C GLN A 30 14.52 7.79 4.74
N GLY A 31 15.69 8.40 4.49
CA GLY A 31 16.67 7.87 3.54
C GLY A 31 17.17 6.45 3.85
N ASN A 32 17.27 6.10 5.14
CA ASN A 32 17.60 4.76 5.61
C ASN A 32 16.49 3.73 5.34
N GLN A 33 15.21 4.12 5.46
CA GLN A 33 14.07 3.24 5.20
C GLN A 33 13.95 2.90 3.71
N VAL A 34 14.22 3.86 2.82
CA VAL A 34 14.22 3.61 1.38
C VAL A 34 15.26 2.55 0.99
N GLN A 35 16.50 2.65 1.53
CA GLN A 35 17.53 1.64 1.26
C GLN A 35 17.16 0.24 1.77
N LEU A 36 16.50 0.16 2.93
CA LEU A 36 15.98 -1.10 3.45
C LEU A 36 14.92 -1.70 2.52
N LEU A 37 13.97 -0.89 2.05
CA LEU A 37 12.91 -1.32 1.14
C LEU A 37 13.47 -1.84 -0.19
N GLU A 38 14.49 -1.19 -0.74
CA GLU A 38 15.16 -1.66 -1.97
C GLU A 38 15.86 -3.01 -1.77
N ARG A 39 16.51 -3.23 -0.62
CA ARG A 39 17.11 -4.54 -0.29
C ARG A 39 16.04 -5.63 -0.13
N LEU A 40 14.92 -5.31 0.52
CA LEU A 40 13.79 -6.23 0.67
C LEU A 40 13.15 -6.56 -0.68
N LYS A 41 13.07 -5.59 -1.59
CA LYS A 41 12.59 -5.79 -2.96
C LYS A 41 13.46 -6.79 -3.72
N ALA A 42 14.78 -6.67 -3.60
CA ALA A 42 15.73 -7.61 -4.21
C ALA A 42 15.51 -9.03 -3.67
N VAL A 43 15.49 -9.20 -2.34
CA VAL A 43 15.25 -10.51 -1.72
C VAL A 43 13.89 -11.08 -2.13
N GLY A 44 12.81 -10.31 -2.05
CA GLY A 44 11.48 -10.80 -2.42
C GLY A 44 11.41 -11.28 -3.86
N SER A 45 12.10 -10.60 -4.78
CA SER A 45 12.18 -11.00 -6.18
C SER A 45 12.89 -12.35 -6.37
N GLU A 46 13.95 -12.63 -5.58
CA GLU A 46 14.65 -13.92 -5.61
C GLU A 46 13.74 -15.09 -5.18
N PHE A 47 12.76 -14.83 -4.32
CA PHE A 47 11.80 -15.83 -3.84
C PHE A 47 10.46 -15.85 -4.62
N GLY A 48 10.35 -15.09 -5.72
CA GLY A 48 9.13 -15.04 -6.53
C GLY A 48 7.96 -14.30 -5.87
N ILE A 49 8.23 -13.45 -4.88
CA ILE A 49 7.23 -12.59 -4.26
C ILE A 49 7.04 -11.35 -5.16
N ASP A 50 5.80 -10.97 -5.45
CA ASP A 50 5.52 -9.72 -6.15
C ASP A 50 5.89 -8.52 -5.28
N THR A 51 6.94 -7.82 -5.69
CA THR A 51 7.48 -6.64 -5.01
C THR A 51 7.31 -5.35 -5.84
N THR A 52 6.51 -5.38 -6.91
CA THR A 52 6.35 -4.29 -7.88
C THR A 52 6.01 -2.95 -7.20
N THR A 53 5.17 -3.02 -6.16
CA THR A 53 4.68 -1.86 -5.40
C THR A 53 5.27 -1.78 -3.99
N LEU A 54 6.30 -2.57 -3.66
CA LEU A 54 6.82 -2.68 -2.29
C LEU A 54 7.38 -1.37 -1.75
N VAL A 55 8.11 -0.61 -2.57
CA VAL A 55 8.73 0.65 -2.13
C VAL A 55 7.65 1.70 -1.87
N GLU A 56 6.68 1.83 -2.78
CA GLU A 56 5.53 2.72 -2.62
C GLU A 56 4.72 2.35 -1.37
N ARG A 57 4.37 1.07 -1.19
CA ARG A 57 3.53 0.63 -0.06
C ARG A 57 4.29 0.60 1.26
N GLY A 58 5.58 0.30 1.23
CA GLY A 58 6.44 0.22 2.41
C GLY A 58 6.90 1.58 2.94
N SER A 59 6.85 2.63 2.11
CA SER A 59 7.05 4.01 2.58
C SER A 59 5.74 4.74 2.91
N ALA A 60 4.60 4.05 2.77
CA ALA A 60 3.29 4.58 3.13
C ALA A 60 3.16 4.74 4.64
N TYR A 61 3.05 5.98 5.09
CA TYR A 61 2.58 6.23 6.44
C TYR A 61 1.06 6.19 6.52
N GLN A 62 0.39 6.78 5.52
CA GLN A 62 -1.06 6.85 5.48
C GLN A 62 -1.60 6.80 4.05
N TYR A 63 -2.78 6.20 3.92
CA TYR A 63 -3.61 6.23 2.72
C TYR A 63 -4.85 7.10 2.99
N VAL A 64 -5.16 8.00 2.07
CA VAL A 64 -6.39 8.79 2.09
C VAL A 64 -7.21 8.37 0.88
N MET A 65 -8.44 7.95 1.13
CA MET A 65 -9.32 7.41 0.10
C MET A 65 -10.63 8.18 0.10
N ARG A 66 -11.07 8.60 -1.09
CA ARG A 66 -12.41 9.11 -1.31
C ARG A 66 -13.22 8.02 -1.98
N ALA A 67 -14.31 7.63 -1.34
CA ALA A 67 -15.22 6.61 -1.85
C ALA A 67 -16.65 7.15 -1.84
N ARG A 68 -17.42 6.74 -2.85
CA ARG A 68 -18.84 7.08 -3.00
C ARG A 68 -19.65 5.80 -2.88
N LYS A 69 -20.77 5.86 -2.17
CA LYS A 69 -21.70 4.75 -2.07
C LYS A 69 -22.43 4.55 -3.40
N ILE A 70 -22.49 3.30 -3.85
CA ILE A 70 -23.31 2.86 -4.99
C ILE A 70 -24.75 2.65 -4.51
#